data_AF-A0A9E3RWY1-F1
#
_entry.id   AF-A0A9E3RWY1-F1
#
_cell.length_a   1.000
_cell.length_b   1.000
_cell.length_c   1.000
_cell.angle_alpha   90.00
_cell.angle_beta   90.00
_cell.angle_gamma   90.00
#
_symmetry.space_group_name_H-M   'P 1'
#
loop_
_entity.id
_entity.type
_entity.pdbx_description
1 polymer ?
#
loop_
_entity_poly.entity_id
_entity_poly.type
_entity_poly.pdbx_seq_one_letter_code
_entity_poly.pdbx_strand_id
1 'polypeptide(L)' 'MIGGVVFLVVWLCLFAMGIGGTVLWIWMLIDCAMNEPSSGNDKIVWIIVIALTHWIGALIYFIVRRPVRRERYGR' A
#
# COMPACT_ATOMS: atom_id res chain seq x y z
N MET A 1 -9.63 -6.46 36.75
CA MET A 1 -10.59 -6.26 35.64
C MET A 1 -10.10 -5.25 34.59
N ILE A 2 -9.62 -4.06 34.99
CA ILE A 2 -9.19 -2.99 34.07
C ILE A 2 -8.01 -3.42 33.15
N GLY A 3 -7.00 -4.11 33.68
CA GLY A 3 -5.83 -4.52 32.87
C GLY A 3 -6.17 -5.45 31.70
N GLY A 4 -7.15 -6.36 31.86
CA GLY A 4 -7.60 -7.25 30.78
C GLY A 4 -8.33 -6.50 29.67
N VAL A 5 -9.12 -5.48 30.01
CA VAL A 5 -9.83 -4.64 29.03
C VAL A 5 -8.83 -3.79 28.24
N VAL A 6 -7.87 -3.15 28.92
CA VAL A 6 -6.82 -2.36 28.25
C VAL A 6 -6.00 -3.22 27.30
N PHE A 7 -5.61 -4.43 27.73
CA PHE A 7 -4.90 -5.38 26.89
C PHE A 7 -5.71 -5.71 25.63
N LEU A 8 -6.99 -6.06 25.77
CA LEU A 8 -7.86 -6.41 24.64
C LEU A 8 -8.02 -5.24 23.65
N VAL A 9 -8.21 -4.02 24.14
CA VAL A 9 -8.34 -2.82 23.29
C VAL A 9 -7.06 -2.57 22.49
N VAL A 10 -5.89 -2.66 23.13
CA VAL A 10 -4.60 -2.48 22.44
C VAL A 10 -4.44 -3.51 21.31
N TRP A 11 -4.73 -4.79 21.58
CA TRP A 11 -4.65 -5.83 20.56
C TRP A 11 -5.63 -5.62 19.40
N LEU A 12 -6.86 -5.18 19.71
CA LEU A 12 -7.85 -4.86 18.69
C LEU A 12 -7.39 -3.71 17.79
N CYS A 13 -6.82 -2.66 18.38
CA CYS A 13 -6.27 -1.53 17.62
C CYS A 13 -5.11 -1.95 16.71
N LEU A 14 -4.16 -2.74 17.24
CA LEU A 14 -3.04 -3.25 16.44
C LEU A 14 -3.51 -4.15 15.30
N PHE A 15 -4.50 -5.00 15.56
CA PHE A 15 -5.09 -5.85 14.54
C PHE A 15 -5.80 -5.04 13.44
N ALA A 16 -6.58 -4.03 13.82
CA ALA A 16 -7.23 -3.13 12.88
C ALA A 16 -6.21 -2.37 12.01
N MET A 17 -5.10 -1.91 12.61
CA MET A 17 -3.99 -1.27 11.87
C MET A 17 -3.32 -2.25 10.91
N GLY A 18 -3.10 -3.50 11.32
CA GLY A 18 -2.54 -4.55 10.46
C GLY A 18 -3.43 -4.87 9.25
N ILE A 19 -4.74 -4.93 9.45
CA ILE A 19 -5.70 -5.09 8.35
C ILE A 19 -5.66 -3.88 7.43
N GLY A 20 -5.70 -2.67 7.98
CA GLY A 20 -5.64 -1.43 7.18
C GLY A 20 -4.38 -1.36 6.31
N GLY A 21 -3.22 -1.71 6.87
CA GLY A 21 -1.96 -1.79 6.14
C GLY A 21 -1.99 -2.82 5.01
N THR A 22 -2.59 -3.98 5.27
CA THR A 22 -2.75 -5.05 4.25
C THR A 22 -3.69 -4.63 3.13
N VAL A 23 -4.83 -4.00 3.46
CA VAL A 23 -5.79 -3.49 2.47
C VAL A 23 -5.15 -2.42 1.61
N LEU A 24 -4.42 -1.48 2.21
CA LEU A 24 -3.68 -0.44 1.47
C LEU A 24 -2.64 -1.06 0.55
N TRP A 25 -1.91 -2.08 1.01
CA TRP A 25 -0.92 -2.78 0.21
C TRP A 25 -1.51 -3.47 -1.02
N ILE A 26 -2.58 -4.27 -0.83
CA ILE A 26 -3.26 -4.95 -1.93
C ILE A 26 -3.83 -3.92 -2.92
N TRP A 27 -4.46 -2.87 -2.40
CA TRP A 27 -5.03 -1.82 -3.26
C TRP A 27 -3.97 -1.14 -4.12
N MET A 28 -2.77 -0.87 -3.58
CA MET A 28 -1.68 -0.28 -4.36
C MET A 28 -1.08 -1.23 -5.40
N LEU A 29 -1.03 -2.54 -5.11
CA LEU A 29 -0.66 -3.54 -6.12
C LEU A 29 -1.65 -3.56 -7.28
N ILE A 30 -2.96 -3.53 -6.98
CA ILE A 30 -4.02 -3.49 -8.00
C ILE A 30 -3.91 -2.20 -8.81
N ASP A 31 -3.77 -1.05 -8.15
CA ASP A 31 -3.60 0.25 -8.82
C ASP A 31 -2.37 0.26 -9.74
N CYS A 32 -1.24 -0.29 -9.29
CA CYS A 32 -0.03 -0.42 -10.10
C CYS A 32 -0.22 -1.35 -11.30
N ALA A 33 -0.87 -2.50 -11.11
CA ALA A 33 -1.09 -3.45 -12.20
C ALA A 33 -2.01 -2.88 -13.28
N MET A 34 -3.06 -2.16 -12.88
CA MET A 34 -4.10 -1.64 -13.77
C MET A 34 -3.74 -0.31 -14.44
N ASN A 35 -3.17 0.63 -13.69
CA ASN A 35 -3.03 2.02 -14.16
C ASN A 35 -1.64 2.33 -14.71
N GLU A 36 -0.61 1.59 -14.29
CA GLU A 36 0.74 1.81 -14.79
C GLU A 36 0.84 1.37 -16.27
N PRO A 37 1.48 2.16 -17.15
CA PRO A 37 1.68 1.75 -18.54
C PRO A 37 2.51 0.47 -18.61
N SER A 38 2.15 -0.42 -19.55
CA SER A 38 2.93 -1.62 -19.87
C SER A 38 4.15 -1.35 -20.75
N SER A 39 4.38 -0.09 -21.15
CA SER A 39 5.54 0.30 -21.92
C SER A 39 6.78 0.39 -21.01
N GLY A 40 7.71 -0.54 -21.19
CA GLY A 40 8.95 -0.58 -20.42
C GLY A 40 8.83 -1.32 -19.08
N ASN A 41 9.86 -1.18 -18.24
CA ASN A 41 10.00 -1.97 -17.01
C ASN A 41 9.37 -1.31 -15.77
N ASP A 42 8.88 -0.07 -15.87
CA ASP A 42 8.35 0.69 -14.74
C ASP A 42 7.27 -0.06 -13.96
N LYS A 43 6.32 -0.70 -14.67
CA LYS A 43 5.25 -1.50 -14.05
C LYS A 43 5.81 -2.64 -13.20
N ILE A 44 6.75 -3.41 -13.75
CA ILE A 44 7.31 -4.58 -13.07
C ILE A 44 8.15 -4.13 -11.86
N VAL A 45 8.96 -3.09 -12.03
CA VAL A 45 9.76 -2.53 -10.93
C VAL A 45 8.88 -2.08 -9.77
N TRP A 46 7.82 -1.32 -10.03
CA TRP A 46 6.92 -0.86 -8.98
C TRP A 46 6.13 -1.99 -8.32
N ILE A 47 5.67 -2.98 -9.09
CA ILE A 47 5.03 -4.18 -8.52
C ILE A 47 5.99 -4.89 -7.57
N ILE A 48 7.25 -5.10 -7.96
CA ILE A 48 8.26 -5.74 -7.11
C ILE A 48 8.53 -4.91 -5.85
N VAL A 49 8.71 -3.59 -5.99
CA VAL A 49 8.94 -2.70 -4.85
C VAL A 49 7.78 -2.79 -3.85
N ILE A 50 6.53 -2.65 -4.32
CA ILE A 50 5.35 -2.73 -3.46
C ILE A 50 5.23 -4.12 -2.84
N ALA A 51 5.41 -5.19 -3.62
CA ALA A 51 5.29 -6.56 -3.14
C ALA A 51 6.31 -6.90 -2.05
N LEU A 52 7.58 -6.51 -2.21
CA LEU A 52 8.66 -6.85 -1.29
C LEU A 52 8.71 -5.95 -0.05
N THR A 53 8.36 -4.67 -0.18
CA THR A 53 8.44 -3.71 0.94
C THR A 53 7.08 -3.50 1.63
N HIS A 54 6.05 -4.24 1.21
CA HIS A 54 4.73 -4.30 1.81
C HIS A 54 4.09 -2.91 1.98
N TRP A 55 3.56 -2.59 3.16
CA TRP A 55 2.88 -1.33 3.45
C TRP A 55 3.76 -0.09 3.17
N ILE A 56 5.08 -0.20 3.35
CA ILE A 56 6.03 0.90 3.08
C ILE A 56 6.09 1.19 1.57
N GLY A 57 6.25 0.16 0.75
CA GLY A 57 6.27 0.31 -0.71
C GLY A 57 4.96 0.83 -1.27
N ALA A 58 3.85 0.34 -0.71
CA ALA A 58 2.53 0.82 -1.06
C ALA A 58 2.36 2.31 -0.75
N LEU A 59 2.85 2.77 0.41
CA LEU A 59 2.80 4.18 0.79
C LEU A 59 3.68 5.05 -0.12
N ILE A 60 4.91 4.61 -0.42
CA ILE A 60 5.81 5.30 -1.34
C ILE A 60 5.18 5.40 -2.73
N TYR A 61 4.62 4.30 -3.24
CA TYR A 61 3.94 4.29 -4.53
C TYR A 61 2.75 5.25 -4.55
N PHE A 62 1.94 5.26 -3.49
CA PHE A 62 0.77 6.14 -3.37
C PHE A 62 1.16 7.63 -3.38
N ILE A 63 2.21 8.01 -2.64
CA ILE A 63 2.59 9.41 -2.47
C ILE A 63 3.47 9.90 -3.63
N VAL A 64 4.39 9.07 -4.12
CA VAL A 64 5.42 9.49 -5.09
C VAL A 64 5.04 9.09 -6.51
N ARG A 65 4.72 7.81 -6.76
CA ARG A 65 4.51 7.33 -8.14
C ARG A 65 3.16 7.77 -8.69
N ARG A 66 2.10 7.67 -7.89
CA ARG A 66 0.74 8.01 -8.32
C ARG A 66 0.63 9.42 -8.90
N PRO A 67 1.09 10.52 -8.26
CA PRO A 67 1.00 11.85 -8.86
C PRO A 67 1.87 12.00 -10.12
N VAL A 68 3.08 11.44 -10.12
CA VAL A 68 3.98 11.48 -11.29
C VAL A 68 3.33 10.82 -12.51
N ARG A 69 2.58 9.73 -12.32
CA ARG A 69 1.79 9.13 -13.41
C ARG A 69 0.73 10.10 -13.93
N ARG A 70 0.01 10.79 -13.05
CA ARG A 70 -1.04 11.75 -13.43
C ARG A 70 -0.46 12.91 -14.24
N GLU A 71 0.72 13.38 -13.86
CA GLU A 71 1.43 14.44 -14.58
C GLU A 71 1.93 13.98 -15.95
N ARG A 72 2.53 12.78 -16.04
CA ARG A 72 3.11 12.27 -17.29
C ARG A 72 2.09 11.74 -18.29
N TYR A 73 1.00 11.15 -17.79
CA TYR A 73 0.04 10.41 -18.61
C TYR A 73 -1.40 10.95 -18.52
N GLY A 74 -1.64 12.01 -17.74
CA GLY A 74 -2.96 12.66 -17.63
C GLY A 74 -4.05 11.84 -16.93
N ARG A 75 -3.69 10.75 -16.24
CA ARG A 75 -4.63 9.81 -15.58
C ARG A 75 -4.26 9.57 -14.12
#